data_AF-A0A0B0Q750-F1
#
_entry.id   AF-A0A0B0Q750-F1
#
_cell.length_a   1.000
_cell.length_b   1.000
_cell.length_c   1.000
_cell.angle_alpha   90.00
_cell.angle_beta   90.00
_cell.angle_gamma   90.00
#
_symmetry.space_group_name_H-M   'P 1'
#
loop_
_entity.id
_entity.type
_entity.pdbx_description
1 polymer ?
#
loop_
_entity_poly.entity_id
_entity_poly.type
_entity_poly.pdbx_seq_one_letter_code
_entity_poly.pdbx_strand_id
1 'polypeptide(L)'
;MFQTIQAKLLFLLVIILTGTLGLSYLLIHNGSHAQTAVEKVQTIGKLPRYTAELLMYSRGYQISYAQKFMDDSYQAQTNLIQAIDELKTMLSSPQEIELLERIAKGVEEFKASSTPRFEMLKKYKETTNSRNFSPRLRERNLPS
;
A
#
# COMPACT_ATOMS: atom_id res chain seq x y z
N MET A 1 -29.44 -55.05 -14.79
CA MET A 1 -28.45 -54.89 -15.88
C MET A 1 -27.04 -54.51 -15.36
N PHE A 2 -26.56 -55.11 -14.27
CA PHE A 2 -25.18 -54.93 -13.74
C PHE A 2 -24.58 -56.27 -13.26
N GLN A 3 -24.87 -57.38 -13.95
CA GLN A 3 -24.45 -58.71 -13.50
C GLN A 3 -23.08 -59.14 -14.02
N THR A 4 -22.57 -58.53 -15.10
CA THR A 4 -21.25 -58.87 -15.65
C THR A 4 -20.13 -58.08 -14.98
N ILE A 5 -18.99 -58.74 -14.76
CA ILE A 5 -17.78 -58.15 -14.15
C ILE A 5 -17.32 -56.90 -14.92
N GLN A 6 -17.45 -56.91 -16.25
CA GLN A 6 -17.12 -55.77 -17.11
C GLN A 6 -17.95 -54.52 -16.80
N ALA A 7 -19.26 -54.66 -16.55
CA ALA A 7 -20.12 -53.52 -16.21
C ALA A 7 -19.77 -52.91 -14.85
N LYS A 8 -19.35 -53.74 -13.88
CA LYS A 8 -18.87 -53.29 -12.56
C LYS A 8 -17.55 -52.53 -12.67
N LEU A 9 -16.61 -53.02 -13.49
CA LEU A 9 -15.35 -52.35 -13.79
C LEU A 9 -15.55 -51.02 -14.51
N LEU A 10 -16.45 -50.96 -15.49
CA LEU A 10 -16.79 -49.72 -16.20
C LEU A 10 -17.41 -48.68 -15.24
N PHE A 11 -18.33 -49.12 -14.36
CA PHE A 11 -18.92 -48.25 -13.36
C PHE A 11 -17.88 -47.71 -12.37
N LEU A 12 -16.97 -48.56 -11.90
CA LEU A 12 -15.84 -48.15 -11.05
C LEU A 12 -14.95 -47.13 -11.76
N LEU A 13 -14.64 -47.35 -13.04
CA LEU A 13 -13.87 -46.41 -13.87
C LEU A 13 -14.56 -45.04 -13.95
N VAL A 14 -15.87 -45.01 -14.18
CA VAL A 14 -16.65 -43.77 -14.24
C VAL A 14 -16.62 -43.04 -12.89
N ILE A 15 -16.75 -43.75 -11.77
CA ILE A 15 -16.65 -43.14 -10.44
C ILE A 15 -15.26 -42.52 -10.24
N ILE A 16 -14.19 -43.25 -10.56
CA ILE A 16 -12.81 -42.77 -10.42
C ILE A 16 -12.56 -41.55 -11.30
N LEU A 17 -13.02 -41.58 -12.56
CA LEU A 17 -12.89 -40.45 -13.47
C LEU A 17 -13.63 -39.21 -12.96
N THR A 18 -14.88 -39.36 -12.54
CA THR A 18 -15.69 -38.25 -12.01
C THR A 18 -15.08 -37.68 -10.73
N GLY A 19 -14.59 -38.55 -9.84
CA GLY A 19 -13.89 -38.14 -8.63
C GLY A 19 -12.60 -37.37 -8.93
N THR A 20 -11.80 -37.85 -9.89
CA THR A 20 -10.54 -37.20 -10.29
C THR A 20 -10.78 -35.83 -10.92
N LEU A 21 -11.78 -35.73 -11.81
CA LEU A 21 -12.19 -34.46 -12.43
C LEU A 21 -12.71 -33.47 -11.38
N GLY A 22 -13.54 -33.94 -10.44
CA GLY A 22 -14.04 -33.11 -9.34
C GLY A 22 -12.92 -32.60 -8.42
N LEU A 23 -11.97 -33.46 -8.06
CA LEU A 23 -10.80 -33.05 -7.28
C LEU A 23 -9.95 -32.03 -8.03
N SER A 24 -9.71 -32.26 -9.33
CA SER A 24 -8.91 -31.37 -10.17
C SER A 24 -9.56 -29.97 -10.27
N TYR A 25 -10.88 -29.93 -10.46
CA TYR A 25 -11.64 -28.68 -10.46
C TYR A 25 -11.51 -27.93 -9.13
N LEU A 26 -11.74 -28.61 -8.00
CA LEU A 26 -11.62 -28.01 -6.67
C LEU A 26 -10.20 -27.47 -6.41
N LEU A 27 -9.18 -28.19 -6.85
CA LEU A 27 -7.79 -27.80 -6.67
C LEU A 27 -7.45 -26.53 -7.47
N ILE A 28 -7.89 -26.44 -8.72
CA ILE A 28 -7.73 -25.24 -9.56
C ILE A 28 -8.50 -24.06 -8.97
N HIS A 29 -9.76 -24.28 -8.59
CA HIS A 29 -10.62 -23.23 -8.05
C HIS A 29 -10.09 -22.65 -6.73
N ASN A 30 -9.69 -23.52 -5.79
CA ASN A 30 -9.11 -23.11 -4.52
C ASN A 30 -7.73 -22.45 -4.71
N GLY A 31 -6.92 -22.96 -5.65
CA GLY A 31 -5.63 -22.37 -5.99
C GLY A 31 -5.77 -20.93 -6.51
N SER A 32 -6.75 -20.69 -7.39
CA SER A 32 -7.06 -19.34 -7.87
C SER A 32 -7.47 -18.39 -6.75
N HIS A 33 -8.34 -18.84 -5.83
CA HIS A 33 -8.74 -18.02 -4.69
C HIS A 33 -7.58 -17.72 -3.74
N ALA A 34 -6.71 -18.70 -3.50
CA ALA A 34 -5.51 -18.51 -2.70
C ALA A 34 -4.57 -17.48 -3.35
N GLN A 35 -4.38 -17.53 -4.67
CA GLN A 35 -3.56 -16.55 -5.38
C GLN A 35 -4.13 -15.13 -5.22
N THR A 36 -5.43 -14.92 -5.46
CA THR A 36 -6.06 -13.61 -5.29
C THR A 36 -5.94 -13.10 -3.85
N ALA A 37 -6.09 -13.99 -2.86
CA ALA A 37 -5.92 -13.63 -1.46
C ALA A 37 -4.48 -13.19 -1.14
N VAL A 38 -3.48 -13.90 -1.67
CA VAL A 38 -2.06 -13.54 -1.53
C VAL A 38 -1.77 -12.19 -2.18
N GLU A 39 -2.26 -11.95 -3.40
CA GLU A 39 -2.11 -10.68 -4.10
C GLU A 39 -2.76 -9.52 -3.33
N LYS A 40 -3.96 -9.73 -2.75
CA LYS A 40 -4.63 -8.76 -1.89
C LYS A 40 -3.78 -8.43 -0.65
N VAL A 41 -3.27 -9.44 0.04
CA VAL A 41 -2.42 -9.24 1.23
C VAL A 41 -1.11 -8.52 0.89
N GLN A 42 -0.46 -8.89 -0.21
CA GLN A 42 0.77 -8.24 -0.66
C GLN A 42 0.52 -6.76 -0.98
N THR A 43 -0.58 -6.45 -1.68
CA THR A 43 -0.95 -5.07 -2.00
C THR A 43 -1.29 -4.27 -0.75
N ILE A 44 -2.02 -4.84 0.22
CA ILE A 44 -2.25 -4.23 1.53
C ILE A 44 -0.92 -3.93 2.24
N GLY A 45 0.06 -4.83 2.16
CA GLY A 45 1.39 -4.64 2.74
C GLY A 45 2.19 -3.47 2.13
N LYS A 46 1.87 -3.06 0.89
CA LYS A 46 2.50 -1.90 0.25
C LYS A 46 2.05 -0.57 0.88
N LEU A 47 0.79 -0.46 1.33
CA LEU A 47 0.24 0.77 1.91
C LEU A 47 1.05 1.32 3.10
N PRO A 48 1.30 0.55 4.18
CA PRO A 48 2.07 1.05 5.32
C PRO A 48 3.51 1.38 4.94
N ARG A 49 4.11 0.63 4.00
CA ARG A 49 5.45 0.91 3.48
C ARG A 49 5.51 2.28 2.79
N TYR A 50 4.67 2.51 1.78
CA TYR A 50 4.69 3.77 1.04
C TYR A 50 4.26 4.95 1.91
N THR A 51 3.37 4.74 2.88
CA THR A 51 3.04 5.75 3.89
C THR A 51 4.26 6.12 4.73
N ALA A 52 5.02 5.12 5.21
CA ALA A 52 6.22 5.37 5.99
C ALA A 52 7.30 6.08 5.15
N GLU A 53 7.52 5.66 3.91
CA GLU A 53 8.44 6.30 2.96
C GLU A 53 8.05 7.76 2.71
N LEU A 54 6.76 8.03 2.42
CA LEU A 54 6.21 9.38 2.25
C LEU A 54 6.52 10.29 3.44
N LEU A 55 6.23 9.83 4.65
CA LEU A 55 6.47 10.60 5.87
C LEU A 55 7.96 10.80 6.16
N MET A 56 8.77 9.77 5.93
CA MET A 56 10.21 9.81 6.13
C MET A 56 10.87 10.81 5.19
N TYR A 57 10.57 10.74 3.90
CA TYR A 57 11.15 11.63 2.90
C TYR A 57 10.66 13.07 3.06
N SER A 58 9.39 13.27 3.39
CA SER A 58 8.87 14.61 3.70
C SER A 58 9.61 15.27 4.87
N ARG A 59 9.86 14.52 5.95
CA ARG A 59 10.66 15.01 7.09
C ARG A 59 12.14 15.17 6.71
N GLY A 60 12.69 14.25 5.91
CA GLY A 60 14.06 14.33 5.41
C GLY A 60 14.32 15.64 4.66
N TYR A 61 13.37 16.08 3.84
CA TYR A 61 13.45 17.37 3.16
C TYR A 61 13.42 18.55 4.15
N GLN A 62 12.55 18.50 5.17
CA GLN A 62 12.48 19.56 6.18
C GLN A 62 13.78 19.73 6.98
N ILE A 63 14.50 18.63 7.22
CA ILE A 63 15.75 18.62 8.00
C ILE A 63 16.94 19.04 7.15
N SER A 64 17.06 18.47 5.94
CA SER A 64 18.28 18.59 5.12
C SER A 64 18.16 19.60 3.99
N TYR A 65 16.94 20.01 3.62
CA TYR A 65 16.64 20.80 2.43
C TYR A 65 17.13 20.17 1.11
N ALA A 66 17.48 18.88 1.11
CA ALA A 66 17.97 18.20 -0.07
C ALA A 66 16.82 17.82 -0.99
N GLN A 67 16.83 18.37 -2.21
CA GLN A 67 15.77 18.23 -3.22
C GLN A 67 15.36 16.76 -3.46
N LYS A 68 16.33 15.83 -3.43
CA LYS A 68 16.07 14.38 -3.54
C LYS A 68 14.98 13.88 -2.59
N PHE A 69 14.96 14.34 -1.35
CA PHE A 69 13.93 13.91 -0.38
C PHE A 69 12.54 14.47 -0.71
N MET A 70 12.45 15.64 -1.34
CA MET A 70 11.17 16.17 -1.83
C MET A 70 10.66 15.31 -2.99
N ASP A 71 11.55 14.98 -3.93
CA ASP A 71 11.21 14.17 -5.11
C ASP A 71 10.82 12.75 -4.70
N ASP A 72 11.59 12.12 -3.82
CA ASP A 72 11.29 10.79 -3.25
C ASP A 72 9.96 10.80 -2.46
N SER A 73 9.66 11.90 -1.76
CA SER A 73 8.37 12.07 -1.07
C SER A 73 7.20 12.10 -2.06
N TYR A 74 7.33 12.79 -3.20
CA TYR A 74 6.29 12.79 -4.22
C TYR A 74 6.15 11.43 -4.89
N GLN A 75 7.26 10.74 -5.16
CA GLN A 75 7.21 9.39 -5.72
C GLN A 75 6.52 8.41 -4.76
N ALA A 76 6.83 8.45 -3.47
CA ALA A 76 6.17 7.62 -2.46
C ALA A 76 4.65 7.91 -2.38
N GLN A 77 4.25 9.18 -2.52
CA GLN A 77 2.83 9.55 -2.61
C GLN A 77 2.15 8.94 -3.84
N THR A 78 2.77 9.04 -5.02
CA THR A 78 2.24 8.44 -6.26
C THR A 78 2.10 6.92 -6.11
N ASN A 79 3.12 6.24 -5.58
CA ASN A 79 3.09 4.81 -5.35
C ASN A 79 1.99 4.40 -4.36
N LEU A 80 1.75 5.21 -3.33
CA LEU A 80 0.68 4.98 -2.36
C LEU A 80 -0.70 5.11 -3.00
N ILE A 81 -0.92 6.14 -3.82
CA ILE A 81 -2.19 6.32 -4.56
C ILE A 81 -2.43 5.15 -5.50
N GLN A 82 -1.39 4.74 -6.26
CA GLN A 82 -1.51 3.59 -7.16
C GLN A 82 -1.85 2.30 -6.40
N ALA A 83 -1.22 2.05 -5.24
CA ALA A 83 -1.53 0.88 -4.42
C ALA A 83 -2.96 0.93 -3.84
N ILE A 84 -3.47 2.12 -3.54
CA ILE A 84 -4.87 2.33 -3.13
C ILE A 84 -5.80 2.00 -4.30
N ASP A 85 -5.53 2.50 -5.50
CA ASP A 85 -6.35 2.24 -6.68
C ASP A 85 -6.35 0.75 -7.05
N GLU A 86 -5.18 0.09 -7.01
CA GLU A 86 -5.04 -1.36 -7.19
C GLU A 86 -5.91 -2.11 -6.18
N LEU A 87 -5.81 -1.76 -4.89
CA LEU A 87 -6.56 -2.43 -3.84
C LEU A 87 -8.06 -2.22 -3.98
N LYS A 88 -8.51 -1.04 -4.40
CA LYS A 88 -9.93 -0.71 -4.58
C LYS A 88 -10.62 -1.69 -5.54
N THR A 89 -9.93 -2.17 -6.57
CA THR A 89 -10.47 -3.16 -7.52
C THR A 89 -10.58 -4.57 -6.94
N MET A 90 -9.87 -4.87 -5.85
CA MET A 90 -9.81 -6.18 -5.19
C MET A 90 -10.72 -6.27 -3.96
N LEU A 91 -11.25 -5.15 -3.47
CA LEU A 91 -12.14 -5.11 -2.31
C LEU A 91 -13.60 -5.29 -2.74
N SER A 92 -14.34 -6.12 -2.00
CA SER A 92 -15.78 -6.32 -2.21
C SER A 92 -16.61 -5.94 -1.00
N SER A 93 -15.98 -5.80 0.18
CA SER A 93 -16.68 -5.41 1.39
C SER A 93 -16.83 -3.89 1.46
N PRO A 94 -18.06 -3.36 1.68
CA PRO A 94 -18.29 -1.93 1.84
C PRO A 94 -17.45 -1.30 2.96
N GLN A 95 -17.22 -2.06 4.04
CA GLN A 95 -16.42 -1.61 5.19
C GLN A 95 -14.94 -1.48 4.82
N GLU A 96 -14.41 -2.42 4.03
CA GLU A 96 -13.02 -2.35 3.55
C GLU A 96 -12.84 -1.17 2.59
N ILE A 97 -13.82 -0.95 1.70
CA ILE A 97 -13.83 0.17 0.76
C ILE A 97 -13.85 1.51 1.52
N GLU A 98 -14.72 1.65 2.53
CA GLU A 98 -14.78 2.87 3.35
C GLU A 98 -13.45 3.14 4.07
N LEU A 99 -12.82 2.11 4.63
CA LEU A 99 -11.50 2.25 5.26
C LEU A 99 -10.45 2.71 4.26
N LEU A 100 -10.45 2.14 3.04
CA LEU A 100 -9.53 2.52 1.99
C LEU A 100 -9.76 3.98 1.52
N GLU A 101 -11.00 4.42 1.43
CA GLU A 101 -11.35 5.81 1.10
C GLU A 101 -10.88 6.79 2.16
N ARG A 102 -10.96 6.43 3.45
CA ARG A 102 -10.39 7.25 4.54
C ARG A 102 -8.87 7.38 4.39
N ILE A 103 -8.18 6.32 4.00
CA ILE A 103 -6.74 6.36 3.73
C ILE A 103 -6.45 7.28 2.55
N ALA A 104 -7.18 7.12 1.43
CA ALA A 104 -7.03 7.97 0.24
C ALA A 104 -7.19 9.46 0.59
N LYS A 105 -8.23 9.80 1.34
CA LYS A 105 -8.45 11.16 1.83
C LYS A 105 -7.29 11.68 2.68
N GLY A 106 -6.76 10.84 3.59
CA GLY A 106 -5.59 11.20 4.40
C GLY A 106 -4.34 11.52 3.55
N VAL A 107 -4.15 10.82 2.44
CA VAL A 107 -3.03 11.08 1.50
C VAL A 107 -3.23 12.41 0.77
N GLU A 108 -4.46 12.74 0.37
CA GLU A 108 -4.78 14.04 -0.24
C GLU A 108 -4.60 15.20 0.75
N GLU A 109 -5.09 15.06 1.97
CA GLU A 109 -4.93 16.05 3.04
C GLU A 109 -3.44 16.25 3.38
N PHE A 110 -2.65 15.18 3.39
CA PHE A 110 -1.20 15.26 3.53
C PHE A 110 -0.58 16.05 2.38
N LYS A 111 -0.97 15.79 1.12
CA LYS A 111 -0.48 16.55 -0.05
C LYS A 111 -0.77 18.03 0.07
N ALA A 112 -2.02 18.37 0.40
CA ALA A 112 -2.50 19.74 0.51
C ALA A 112 -1.74 20.51 1.60
N SER A 113 -1.41 19.85 2.70
CA SER A 113 -0.69 20.47 3.81
C SER A 113 0.84 20.49 3.64
N SER A 114 1.43 19.53 2.92
CA SER A 114 2.88 19.40 2.75
C SER A 114 3.43 20.21 1.59
N THR A 115 2.69 20.33 0.48
CA THR A 115 3.15 21.05 -0.72
C THR A 115 3.51 22.52 -0.43
N PRO A 116 2.65 23.31 0.24
CA PRO A 116 2.99 24.71 0.57
C PRO A 116 4.19 24.81 1.53
N ARG A 117 4.37 23.83 2.41
CA ARG A 117 5.54 23.79 3.31
C ARG A 117 6.82 23.53 2.53
N PHE A 118 6.79 22.61 1.56
CA PHE A 118 7.96 22.35 0.72
C PHE A 118 8.36 23.58 -0.08
N GLU A 119 7.39 24.30 -0.66
CA GLU A 119 7.63 25.56 -1.36
C GLU A 119 8.20 26.64 -0.44
N MET A 120 7.65 26.79 0.77
CA MET A 120 8.15 27.72 1.77
C MET A 120 9.61 27.40 2.16
N LEU A 121 9.92 26.14 2.45
CA LEU A 121 11.27 25.71 2.81
C LEU A 121 12.24 25.91 1.65
N LYS A 122 11.81 25.63 0.41
CA LYS A 122 12.60 25.90 -0.79
C LYS A 122 12.94 27.38 -0.93
N LYS A 123 11.98 28.26 -0.65
CA LYS A 123 12.13 29.73 -0.73
C LYS A 123 13.05 30.29 0.36
N TYR A 124 12.99 29.75 1.58
CA TYR A 124 13.63 30.35 2.76
C TYR A 124 14.83 29.55 3.32
N LYS A 125 15.30 28.50 2.64
CA LYS A 125 16.44 27.68 3.10
C LYS A 125 17.72 28.49 3.37
N GLU A 126 18.00 29.50 2.56
CA GLU A 126 19.21 30.33 2.71
C GLU A 126 19.08 31.30 3.90
N THR A 127 17.88 31.78 4.18
CA THR A 127 17.60 32.65 5.33
C THR A 127 17.63 31.92 6.68
N THR A 128 17.29 30.62 6.71
CA THR A 128 17.35 29.79 7.94
C THR A 128 18.78 29.44 8.33
N ASN A 129 19.69 29.36 7.37
CA ASN A 129 21.12 29.16 7.60
C ASN A 129 21.90 30.48 7.81
N SER A 130 21.21 31.63 7.78
CA SER A 130 21.87 32.93 7.96
C SER A 130 22.36 33.11 9.40
N ARG A 131 23.51 33.78 9.55
CA ARG A 131 24.17 34.04 10.85
C ARG A 131 23.26 34.80 11.84
N ASN A 132 22.24 35.50 11.34
CA ASN A 132 21.26 36.27 12.11
C ASN A 132 20.05 35.46 12.60
N PHE A 133 19.88 34.20 12.18
CA PHE A 133 18.78 33.36 12.62
C PHE A 133 19.01 32.77 14.03
N SER A 134 20.26 32.68 14.49
CA SER A 134 20.67 32.04 15.75
C SER A 134 21.01 32.93 16.99
N PRO A 135 20.80 34.26 17.07
CA PRO A 135 21.02 34.97 18.34
C PRO A 135 19.86 34.85 19.35
N ARG A 136 18.59 34.90 18.93
CA ARG A 136 17.47 35.15 19.86
C ARG A 136 16.88 33.92 20.58
N LEU A 137 17.23 32.70 20.17
CA LEU A 137 16.77 31.49 20.86
C LEU A 137 17.71 31.06 22.00
N ARG A 138 18.95 31.58 22.04
CA ARG A 138 19.91 31.30 23.10
C ARG A 138 19.70 32.18 24.34
N GLU A 139 19.10 33.37 24.18
CA GLU A 139 18.85 34.33 25.27
C GLU A 139 17.61 34.01 26.11
N ARG A 140 16.75 33.07 25.68
CA ARG A 140 15.48 32.77 26.38
C ARG A 140 15.58 31.71 27.49
N ASN A 141 16.78 31.14 27.73
CA ASN A 141 17.00 30.04 28.67
C ASN A 141 18.12 30.28 29.71
N LEU A 142 18.47 31.53 30.01
CA LEU A 142 19.32 31.83 31.17
C LEU A 142 18.45 32.33 32.32
N PRO A 143 18.27 31.56 33.42
CA PRO A 143 17.67 32.08 34.63
C PRO A 143 18.61 33.13 35.24
N SER A 144 18.04 34.28 35.57
CA SER A 144 18.64 35.38 36.35
C SER A 144 19.00 34.96 37.76
#